data_AF-A0A7J4RIY2-F1
#
_entry.id   AF-A0A7J4RIY2-F1
#
_cell.length_a   1.000
_cell.length_b   1.000
_cell.length_c   1.000
_cell.angle_alpha   90.00
_cell.angle_beta   90.00
_cell.angle_gamma   90.00
#
_symmetry.space_group_name_H-M   'P 1'
#
loop_
_entity.id
_entity.type
_entity.pdbx_description
1 polymer ?
#
loop_
_entity_poly.entity_id
_entity_poly.type
_entity_poly.pdbx_seq_one_letter_code
_entity_poly.pdbx_strand_id
1 'polypeptide(L)'
;MRSLILAGGKSTRMGRDKCLIEIGGVACIQRVAMALAEAGLEPIRISVESPEHMEEYGRVIDSSLQVEWVVDSFPNAGPIEAILDALTDPFCNNPLQ
;
A
#
# COMPACT_ATOMS: atom_id res chain seq x y z
N MET A 1 16.63 -2.23 1.69
CA MET A 1 15.59 -2.41 2.74
C MET A 1 14.26 -2.26 2.03
N ARG A 2 13.26 -3.13 2.27
CA ARG A 2 11.95 -3.01 1.62
C ARG A 2 11.03 -2.12 2.46
N SER A 3 10.12 -1.42 1.81
CA SER A 3 9.06 -0.66 2.48
C SER A 3 7.70 -1.32 2.26
N LEU A 4 6.81 -1.17 3.25
CA LEU A 4 5.44 -1.69 3.22
C LEU A 4 4.47 -0.60 3.67
N ILE A 5 3.46 -0.34 2.85
CA ILE A 5 2.29 0.46 3.19
C ILE A 5 1.13 -0.49 3.47
N LEU A 6 0.51 -0.36 4.65
CA LEU A 6 -0.72 -1.08 5.01
C LEU A 6 -1.93 -0.23 4.62
N ALA A 7 -2.45 -0.45 3.42
CA ALA A 7 -3.54 0.32 2.83
C ALA A 7 -4.91 -0.40 2.92
N GLY A 8 -5.02 -1.42 3.76
CA GLY A 8 -6.27 -2.12 4.05
C GLY A 8 -7.11 -1.51 5.18
N GLY A 9 -8.31 -2.07 5.33
CA GLY A 9 -9.24 -1.83 6.43
C GLY A 9 -10.30 -0.77 6.16
N LYS A 10 -11.49 -1.01 6.68
CA LYS A 10 -12.76 -0.31 6.36
C LYS A 10 -12.87 1.17 6.72
N SER A 11 -11.87 1.76 7.36
CA SER A 11 -11.84 3.19 7.70
C SER A 11 -13.13 3.70 8.41
N THR A 12 -13.76 2.87 9.23
CA THR A 12 -15.14 3.08 9.75
C THR A 12 -15.31 4.37 10.56
N ARG A 13 -14.28 4.78 11.32
CA ARG A 13 -14.29 6.05 12.06
C ARG A 13 -14.26 7.27 11.14
N MET A 14 -13.62 7.16 9.97
CA MET A 14 -13.47 8.27 9.01
C MET A 14 -14.68 8.39 8.07
N GLY A 15 -15.47 7.33 7.92
CA GLY A 15 -16.66 7.30 7.05
C GLY A 15 -16.35 7.31 5.54
N ARG A 16 -15.07 7.37 5.17
CA ARG A 16 -14.53 7.28 3.81
C ARG A 16 -13.20 6.56 3.86
N ASP A 17 -12.74 6.10 2.71
CA ASP A 17 -11.42 5.49 2.59
C ASP A 17 -10.31 6.46 3.07
N LYS A 18 -9.59 6.05 4.12
CA LYS A 18 -8.50 6.84 4.72
C LYS A 18 -7.31 7.04 3.79
N CYS A 19 -7.06 6.11 2.87
CA CYS A 19 -5.96 6.16 1.91
C CYS A 19 -6.19 7.28 0.88
N LEU A 20 -7.46 7.51 0.53
CA LEU A 20 -7.92 8.54 -0.39
C LEU A 20 -8.30 9.87 0.31
N ILE A 21 -8.10 10.01 1.62
CA ILE A 21 -8.22 11.31 2.27
C ILE A 21 -7.11 12.22 1.76
N GLU A 22 -7.48 13.41 1.30
CA GLU A 22 -6.52 14.42 0.88
C GLU A 22 -6.17 15.35 2.03
N ILE A 23 -4.88 15.58 2.20
CA ILE A 23 -4.35 16.68 3.01
C ILE A 23 -3.67 17.60 2.00
N GLY A 24 -3.96 18.90 2.00
CA GLY A 24 -3.36 19.86 1.06
C GLY A 24 -3.42 19.42 -0.42
N GLY A 25 -4.53 18.80 -0.84
CA GLY A 25 -4.75 18.35 -2.22
C GLY A 25 -3.98 17.10 -2.66
N VAL A 26 -3.33 16.37 -1.74
CA VAL A 26 -2.62 15.12 -2.04
C VAL A 26 -3.15 14.00 -1.16
N ALA A 27 -3.55 12.89 -1.79
CA ALA A 27 -4.04 11.69 -1.11
C ALA A 27 -3.01 11.14 -0.12
N CYS A 28 -3.47 10.67 1.04
CA CYS A 28 -2.61 10.14 2.10
C CYS A 28 -1.70 9.02 1.61
N ILE A 29 -2.21 8.10 0.79
CA ILE A 29 -1.40 6.99 0.26
C ILE A 29 -0.25 7.48 -0.63
N GLN A 30 -0.50 8.46 -1.49
CA GLN A 30 0.54 9.10 -2.31
C GLN A 30 1.57 9.83 -1.46
N ARG A 31 1.15 10.52 -0.39
CA ARG A 31 2.07 11.18 0.55
C ARG A 31 3.04 10.20 1.20
N VAL A 32 2.54 9.04 1.63
CA VAL A 32 3.37 7.99 2.24
C VAL A 32 4.29 7.35 1.20
N ALA A 33 3.77 7.05 0.00
CA ALA A 33 4.57 6.48 -1.09
C ALA A 33 5.74 7.40 -1.48
N MET A 34 5.48 8.70 -1.68
CA MET A 34 6.53 9.69 -1.97
C MET A 34 7.59 9.74 -0.86
N ALA A 35 7.18 9.76 0.41
CA ALA A 35 8.13 9.82 1.52
C ALA A 35 9.06 8.58 1.58
N LEU A 36 8.53 7.40 1.23
CA LEU A 36 9.32 6.18 1.13
C LEU A 36 10.27 6.21 -0.08
N ALA A 37 9.82 6.72 -1.23
CA ALA A 37 10.64 6.89 -2.41
C ALA A 37 11.78 7.90 -2.20
N GLU A 38 11.50 9.05 -1.59
CA GLU A 38 12.50 10.06 -1.22
C GLU A 38 13.56 9.51 -0.23
N ALA A 39 13.18 8.50 0.56
CA ALA A 39 14.09 7.78 1.44
C ALA A 39 14.89 6.66 0.74
N GLY A 40 14.71 6.45 -0.56
CA GLY A 40 15.38 5.40 -1.34
C GLY A 40 14.88 3.98 -1.01
N LEU A 41 13.61 3.84 -0.62
CA LEU A 41 13.00 2.56 -0.22
C LEU A 41 12.08 1.94 -1.28
N GLU A 42 12.37 2.22 -2.55
CA GLU A 42 11.75 1.53 -3.69
C GLU A 42 12.40 0.14 -3.91
N PRO A 43 11.64 -0.86 -4.40
CA PRO A 43 10.20 -0.83 -4.67
C PRO A 43 9.35 -0.81 -3.38
N ILE A 44 8.22 -0.12 -3.43
CA ILE A 44 7.29 0.09 -2.33
C ILE A 44 6.18 -0.97 -2.41
N ARG A 45 6.10 -1.84 -1.40
CA ARG A 45 4.98 -2.79 -1.31
C ARG A 45 3.77 -2.13 -0.69
N ILE A 46 2.60 -2.35 -1.28
CA ILE A 46 1.32 -1.83 -0.77
C ILE A 46 0.38 -3.01 -0.57
N SER A 47 0.06 -3.30 0.69
CA SER A 47 -0.96 -4.29 1.07
C SER A 47 -2.34 -3.66 1.00
N VAL A 48 -3.26 -4.33 0.30
CA VAL A 48 -4.64 -3.89 0.05
C VAL A 48 -5.63 -5.00 0.34
N GLU A 49 -6.86 -4.63 0.68
CA GLU A 49 -7.92 -5.60 1.01
C GLU A 49 -8.47 -6.32 -0.23
N SER A 50 -8.40 -5.69 -1.41
CA SER A 50 -8.96 -6.25 -2.64
C SER A 50 -8.32 -5.65 -3.91
N PRO A 51 -8.47 -6.30 -5.08
CA PRO A 51 -7.98 -5.78 -6.35
C PRO A 51 -8.56 -4.42 -6.76
N GLU A 52 -9.80 -4.12 -6.38
CA GLU A 52 -10.44 -2.82 -6.66
C GLU A 52 -9.65 -1.67 -6.01
N HIS A 53 -9.14 -1.88 -4.80
CA HIS A 53 -8.28 -0.90 -4.15
C HIS A 53 -6.96 -0.68 -4.90
N MET A 54 -6.40 -1.70 -5.57
CA MET A 54 -5.20 -1.52 -6.41
C MET A 54 -5.46 -0.51 -7.53
N GLU A 55 -6.61 -0.62 -8.19
CA GLU A 55 -7.01 0.31 -9.25
C GLU A 55 -7.28 1.71 -8.71
N GLU A 56 -8.03 1.82 -7.61
CA GLU A 56 -8.37 3.12 -7.01
C GLU A 56 -7.14 3.87 -6.52
N TYR A 57 -6.25 3.17 -5.80
CA TYR A 57 -5.02 3.75 -5.29
C TYR A 57 -4.02 4.02 -6.41
N GLY A 58 -3.92 3.15 -7.41
CA GLY A 58 -3.07 3.34 -8.58
C GLY A 58 -3.40 4.60 -9.39
N ARG A 59 -4.63 5.12 -9.32
CA ARG A 59 -5.02 6.38 -9.97
C ARG A 59 -4.47 7.63 -9.29
N VAL A 60 -4.15 7.55 -8.00
CA VAL A 60 -3.67 8.72 -7.21
C VAL A 60 -2.19 8.64 -6.88
N ILE A 61 -1.58 7.47 -7.03
CA ILE A 61 -0.14 7.28 -6.84
C ILE A 61 0.60 7.72 -8.10
N ASP A 62 1.72 8.43 -7.93
CA ASP A 62 2.58 8.84 -9.03
C ASP A 62 3.13 7.62 -9.78
N SER A 63 2.83 7.55 -11.09
CA SER A 63 3.20 6.44 -11.96
C SER A 63 4.71 6.24 -12.16
N SER A 64 5.53 7.20 -11.73
CA SER A 64 6.99 7.05 -11.73
C SER A 64 7.53 6.21 -10.57
N LEU A 65 6.74 6.01 -9.51
CA LEU A 65 7.12 5.19 -8.36
C LEU A 65 7.04 3.69 -8.68
N GLN A 66 8.04 2.93 -8.22
CA GLN A 66 8.03 1.47 -8.31
C GLN A 66 7.18 0.89 -7.18
N VAL A 67 5.93 0.53 -7.51
CA VAL A 67 4.97 -0.05 -6.56
C VAL A 67 4.70 -1.52 -6.86
N GLU A 68 4.71 -2.32 -5.79
CA GLU A 68 4.32 -3.72 -5.80
C GLU A 68 3.04 -3.90 -4.97
N TRP A 69 2.01 -4.51 -5.54
CA TRP A 69 0.74 -4.73 -4.86
C TRP A 69 0.71 -6.11 -4.18
N VAL A 70 0.23 -6.13 -2.94
CA VAL A 70 -0.04 -7.37 -2.19
C VAL A 70 -1.52 -7.34 -1.81
N VAL A 71 -2.29 -8.33 -2.26
CA VAL A 71 -3.69 -8.47 -1.84
C VAL A 71 -3.72 -9.38 -0.62
N ASP A 72 -4.32 -8.91 0.47
CA ASP A 72 -4.43 -9.67 1.71
C ASP A 72 -5.16 -11.00 1.47
N SER A 73 -4.60 -12.10 1.97
CA SER A 73 -5.20 -13.44 1.86
C SER A 73 -6.46 -13.56 2.72
N PHE A 74 -6.48 -12.84 3.84
CA PHE A 74 -7.57 -12.81 4.81
C PHE A 74 -8.01 -11.36 5.08
N PRO A 75 -8.91 -10.80 4.26
CA PRO A 75 -9.47 -9.47 4.45
C PRO A 75 -9.98 -9.26 5.88
N ASN A 76 -9.66 -8.10 6.47
CA ASN A 76 -10.05 -7.72 7.84
C ASN A 76 -9.42 -8.53 8.99
N ALA A 77 -8.44 -9.40 8.73
CA ALA A 77 -7.75 -10.13 9.79
C ALA A 77 -6.79 -9.25 10.63
N GLY A 78 -6.56 -8.01 10.19
CA GLY A 78 -5.81 -6.99 10.92
C GLY A 78 -4.37 -6.83 10.42
N PRO A 79 -3.62 -5.88 11.00
CA PRO A 79 -2.32 -5.47 10.47
C PRO A 79 -1.22 -6.55 10.62
N ILE A 80 -1.34 -7.47 11.58
CA ILE A 80 -0.34 -8.54 11.78
C ILE A 80 -0.39 -9.51 10.59
N GLU A 81 -1.58 -9.95 10.18
CA GLU A 81 -1.75 -10.85 9.04
C GLU A 81 -1.29 -10.18 7.75
N ALA A 82 -1.62 -8.90 7.52
CA ALA A 82 -1.14 -8.17 6.36
C ALA A 82 0.41 -8.07 6.30
N ILE A 83 1.07 -7.90 7.46
CA ILE A 83 2.54 -7.93 7.54
C ILE A 83 3.06 -9.34 7.23
N LEU A 84 2.43 -10.39 7.76
CA LEU A 84 2.84 -11.77 7.52
C LEU A 84 2.69 -12.15 6.04
N ASP A 85 1.56 -11.82 5.42
CA ASP A 85 1.31 -11.99 3.99
C ASP A 85 2.38 -11.27 3.17
N ALA A 86 2.66 -9.99 3.49
CA ALA A 86 3.69 -9.23 2.79
C ALA A 86 5.10 -9.82 2.94
N LEU A 87 5.43 -10.42 4.10
CA LEU A 87 6.74 -11.04 4.36
C LEU A 87 6.89 -12.43 3.74
N THR A 88 5.80 -13.19 3.67
CA THR A 88 5.78 -14.58 3.16
C THR A 88 5.48 -14.66 1.67
N ASP A 89 5.00 -13.58 1.07
CA ASP A 89 4.77 -13.47 -0.36
C ASP A 89 6.05 -13.85 -1.15
N PRO A 90 5.97 -14.74 -2.15
CA PRO A 90 7.14 -15.22 -2.89
C PRO A 90 7.95 -14.09 -3.56
N PHE A 91 7.29 -12.99 -3.95
CA PHE A 91 7.95 -11.82 -4.54
C PHE A 91 8.67 -10.96 -3.47
N CYS A 92 8.40 -11.17 -2.18
CA CYS A 92 9.14 -10.56 -1.07
C CYS A 92 10.62 -10.97 -1.03
N ASN A 93 11.02 -12.04 -1.71
CA ASN A 93 12.42 -12.51 -1.72
C ASN A 93 13.15 -12.29 -3.06
N ASN A 94 12.47 -11.79 -4.11
CA ASN A 94 13.08 -11.62 -5.43
C ASN A 94 13.08 -10.15 -5.89
N PRO A 95 14.18 -9.39 -5.70
CA PRO A 95 14.23 -7.95 -5.99
C PRO A 95 14.57 -7.61 -7.46
N LEU A 96 14.55 -8.57 -8.39
CA LEU A 96 15.04 -8.42 -9.77
C LEU A 96 14.04 -8.85 -10.86
N GLN A 97 12.74 -8.75 -10.61
CA GLN A 97 11.72 -8.83 -11.67
C GLN A 97 10.94 -7.52 -11.77
#